data_AF-A0A1J5IXJ3-F1
#
_entry.id   AF-A0A1J5IXJ3-F1
#
_cell.length_a   1.000
_cell.length_b   1.000
_cell.length_c   1.000
_cell.angle_alpha   90.00
_cell.angle_beta   90.00
_cell.angle_gamma   90.00
#
_symmetry.space_group_name_H-M   'P 1'
#
loop_
_entity.id
_entity.type
_entity.pdbx_description
1 polymer ?
#
loop_
_entity_poly.entity_id
_entity_poly.type
_entity_poly.pdbx_seq_one_letter_code
_entity_poly.pdbx_strand_id
1 'polypeptide(L)'
;MNEQTINVVFIGSGDFSIPVFRSLRSLTGADTRFTITGIVTQPDRPAGRGRILTPSPLKKALSEDPQTSSLPILTPMKLAAEADAVLEQFKPDLIVTADYGQIVPFVLLTRPRYRCLNVHPSLLPALRGATPIPTAILQGKTETGVTIQIMAEKLDAGDILEQKTVTIEPNDTAHSLEEKLMRAASDMLVDTIRSYVDGKLIPVLQDETQATFCYEKDFDATRSCLDWEESAVICEQRIRASYKKPLAWTTYRGKRIKIISALRASPLFGIQLQPGELYPASGKLFVGTHDGWLQVVTLQTEGKNPSPAEDFINGQHIGEEEFFLNLLEDDSQNENGSSRPSSPWKPSKLRLIIDHPAYLLTEFILFFLFSGLLALQPADPLQSLFIFLPVMAYSIGILLLHRSSIHWDTGKIFKDLKAYLVPTLIICIATLSLYPLSANLSSLAWLTTETWSISRNTLLIYLIAFAPLKAFIFQSFALQRSRRLGLHVVNSVIFNALLFGLAHVLLGSSYLSLSALLTGLILAAVAVSAPSLTALTIAQIAWGICLLITLG
;
A
#
# COMPACT_ATOMS: atom_id res chain seq x y z
N MET A 1 -24.41 51.56 10.11
CA MET A 1 -24.90 50.18 9.90
C MET A 1 -24.51 49.42 11.16
N ASN A 2 -25.43 48.70 11.81
CA ASN A 2 -25.04 47.78 12.88
C ASN A 2 -24.06 46.79 12.25
N GLU A 3 -22.77 46.85 12.60
CA GLU A 3 -21.82 45.83 12.19
C GLU A 3 -22.30 44.52 12.81
N GLN A 4 -22.88 43.65 11.98
CA GLN A 4 -23.24 42.30 12.41
C GLN A 4 -21.97 41.62 12.89
N THR A 5 -21.97 41.20 14.14
CA THR A 5 -20.90 40.38 14.71
C THR A 5 -20.82 39.06 13.92
N ILE A 6 -19.60 38.69 13.54
CA ILE A 6 -19.23 37.47 12.84
C ILE A 6 -19.05 36.38 13.90
N ASN A 7 -19.96 35.41 13.90
CA ASN A 7 -19.90 34.26 14.78
C ASN A 7 -18.86 33.26 14.25
N VAL A 8 -17.85 32.97 15.06
CA VAL A 8 -16.79 32.03 14.73
C VAL A 8 -16.93 30.76 15.56
N VAL A 9 -16.90 29.62 14.88
CA VAL A 9 -16.77 28.30 15.52
C VAL A 9 -15.37 27.75 15.27
N PHE A 10 -14.72 27.29 16.32
CA PHE A 10 -13.43 26.61 16.22
C PHE A 10 -13.61 25.10 16.25
N ILE A 11 -12.99 24.37 15.32
CA ILE A 11 -13.03 22.90 15.27
C ILE A 11 -11.59 22.35 15.31
N GLY A 12 -11.20 21.71 16.40
CA GLY A 12 -9.84 21.20 16.55
C GLY A 12 -9.65 20.24 17.72
N SER A 13 -8.52 19.54 17.80
CA SER A 13 -8.30 18.53 18.85
C SER A 13 -6.87 18.33 19.29
N GLY A 14 -5.93 18.14 18.38
CA GLY A 14 -4.55 17.85 18.76
C GLY A 14 -3.73 19.10 19.11
N ASP A 15 -2.45 18.90 19.37
CA ASP A 15 -1.56 19.95 19.90
C ASP A 15 -1.45 21.14 18.95
N PHE A 16 -1.44 20.90 17.64
CA PHE A 16 -1.40 21.93 16.60
C PHE A 16 -2.61 22.89 16.65
N SER A 17 -3.75 22.44 17.17
CA SER A 17 -4.96 23.26 17.26
C SER A 17 -4.93 24.31 18.39
N ILE A 18 -4.13 24.10 19.43
CA ILE A 18 -4.07 24.97 20.61
C ILE A 18 -3.59 26.39 20.27
N PRO A 19 -2.43 26.59 19.61
CA PRO A 19 -1.97 27.93 19.25
C PRO A 19 -2.87 28.61 18.21
N VAL A 20 -3.46 27.85 17.29
CA VAL A 20 -4.47 28.36 16.34
C VAL A 20 -5.68 28.93 17.09
N PHE A 21 -6.24 28.18 18.04
CA PHE A 21 -7.34 28.66 18.89
C PHE A 21 -6.97 29.93 19.68
N ARG A 22 -5.78 29.96 20.30
CA ARG A 22 -5.31 31.15 21.03
C ARG A 22 -5.20 32.38 20.14
N SER A 23 -4.75 32.19 18.90
CA SER A 23 -4.63 33.27 17.91
C SER A 23 -6.02 33.78 17.51
N LEU A 24 -6.98 32.86 17.31
CA LEU A 24 -8.37 33.23 17.06
C LEU A 24 -9.00 33.99 18.24
N ARG A 25 -8.71 33.61 19.48
CA ARG A 25 -9.17 34.35 20.66
C ARG A 25 -8.55 35.74 20.74
N SER A 26 -7.28 35.88 20.37
CA SER A 26 -6.62 37.19 20.25
C SER A 26 -7.30 38.07 19.22
N LEU A 27 -7.76 37.49 18.09
CA LEU A 27 -8.56 38.22 17.09
C LEU A 27 -9.84 38.77 17.72
N THR A 28 -10.62 37.96 18.43
CA THR A 28 -11.89 38.42 19.04
C THR A 28 -11.70 39.45 20.15
N GLY A 29 -10.55 39.42 20.84
CA GLY A 29 -10.20 40.45 21.82
C GLY A 29 -9.76 41.77 21.20
N ALA A 30 -9.21 41.74 19.98
CA ALA A 30 -8.68 42.90 19.29
C ALA A 30 -9.63 43.50 18.25
N ASP A 31 -10.60 42.73 17.76
CA ASP A 31 -11.56 43.13 16.73
C ASP A 31 -12.96 42.67 17.12
N THR A 32 -13.77 43.62 17.59
CA THR A 32 -15.13 43.39 18.12
C THR A 32 -16.12 42.90 17.07
N ARG A 33 -15.74 42.89 15.79
CA ARG A 33 -16.54 42.27 14.72
C ARG A 33 -16.56 40.75 14.86
N PHE A 34 -15.61 40.12 15.56
CA PHE A 34 -15.52 38.67 15.68
C PHE A 34 -15.88 38.20 17.09
N THR A 35 -16.63 37.10 17.19
CA THR A 35 -16.93 36.45 18.46
C THR A 35 -16.82 34.93 18.33
N ILE A 36 -16.15 34.25 19.26
CA ILE A 36 -16.14 32.78 19.28
C ILE A 36 -17.43 32.32 19.96
N THR A 37 -18.34 31.70 19.21
CA THR A 37 -19.63 31.24 19.73
C THR A 37 -19.61 29.79 20.19
N GLY A 38 -18.64 29.00 19.74
CA GLY A 38 -18.53 27.60 20.14
C GLY A 38 -17.22 26.94 19.73
N ILE A 39 -16.91 25.85 20.42
CA ILE A 39 -15.76 25.00 20.13
C ILE A 39 -16.27 23.58 19.89
N VAL A 40 -15.75 22.92 18.86
CA VAL A 40 -15.96 21.50 18.59
C VAL A 40 -14.63 20.77 18.72
N THR A 41 -14.57 19.75 19.57
CA THR A 41 -13.37 18.93 19.76
C THR A 41 -13.72 17.45 19.81
N GLN A 42 -12.73 16.57 19.74
CA GLN A 42 -12.95 15.13 19.82
C GLN A 42 -13.41 14.73 21.25
N PRO A 43 -14.27 13.71 21.37
CA PRO A 43 -14.61 13.13 22.67
C PRO A 43 -13.38 12.51 23.33
N ASP A 44 -13.45 12.34 24.64
CA ASP A 44 -12.38 11.71 25.43
C ASP A 44 -12.18 10.27 24.94
N ARG A 45 -10.93 9.89 24.73
CA ARG A 45 -10.58 8.55 24.23
C ARG A 45 -9.73 7.81 25.25
N PRO A 46 -9.88 6.47 25.35
CA PRO A 46 -8.99 5.67 26.16
C PRO A 46 -7.53 5.83 25.71
N ALA A 47 -6.63 6.21 26.62
CA ALA A 47 -5.21 6.36 26.34
C ALA A 47 -4.32 5.69 27.39
N GLY A 48 -3.08 5.42 27.02
CA GLY A 48 -2.06 4.85 27.91
C GLY A 48 -2.32 3.40 28.38
N ARG A 49 -1.47 2.93 29.27
CA ARG A 49 -1.67 1.65 29.98
C ARG A 49 -2.82 1.82 30.97
N GLY A 50 -3.84 0.95 30.89
CA GLY A 50 -5.06 1.06 31.69
C GLY A 50 -6.24 1.72 30.98
N ARG A 51 -6.05 2.24 29.75
CA ARG A 51 -7.15 2.74 28.88
C ARG A 51 -8.03 3.77 29.58
N ILE A 52 -7.42 4.67 30.35
CA ILE A 52 -8.12 5.74 31.06
C ILE A 52 -8.67 6.72 30.03
N LEU A 53 -9.95 7.10 30.17
CA LEU A 53 -10.54 8.14 29.34
C LEU A 53 -9.75 9.43 29.52
N THR A 54 -9.12 9.88 28.44
CA THR A 54 -8.24 11.03 28.42
C THR A 54 -8.80 12.07 27.45
N PRO A 55 -8.92 13.34 27.87
CA PRO A 55 -9.38 14.40 26.99
C PRO A 55 -8.41 14.65 25.83
N SER A 56 -8.92 15.21 24.74
CA SER A 56 -8.07 15.70 23.65
C SER A 56 -7.11 16.80 24.18
N PRO A 57 -5.93 16.98 23.55
CA PRO A 57 -5.01 18.06 23.91
C PRO A 57 -5.68 19.44 24.00
N LEU A 58 -6.52 19.78 23.02
CA LEU A 58 -7.28 21.02 23.04
C LEU A 58 -8.26 21.07 24.23
N LYS A 59 -9.06 20.03 24.44
CA LYS A 59 -10.05 20.01 25.54
C LYS A 59 -9.37 20.17 26.90
N LYS A 60 -8.22 19.52 27.10
CA LYS A 60 -7.40 19.70 28.29
C LYS A 60 -6.94 21.16 28.43
N ALA A 61 -6.36 21.74 27.39
CA ALA A 61 -5.90 23.12 27.40
C ALA A 61 -7.04 24.13 27.68
N LEU A 62 -8.25 23.87 27.17
CA LEU A 62 -9.45 24.68 27.45
C LEU A 62 -9.93 24.54 28.89
N SER A 63 -9.83 23.35 29.49
CA SER A 63 -10.23 23.15 30.89
C SER A 63 -9.28 23.83 31.88
N GLU A 64 -8.02 24.02 31.49
CA GLU A 64 -6.97 24.64 32.29
C GLU A 64 -6.94 26.18 32.13
N ASP A 65 -7.66 26.73 31.14
CA ASP A 65 -7.72 28.17 30.86
C ASP A 65 -9.02 28.77 31.43
N PRO A 66 -8.96 29.61 32.49
CA PRO A 66 -10.15 30.21 33.09
C PRO A 66 -10.96 31.07 32.10
N GLN A 67 -10.30 31.63 31.08
CA GLN A 67 -10.93 32.49 30.07
C GLN A 67 -11.82 31.72 29.10
N THR A 68 -11.76 30.38 29.09
CA THR A 68 -12.57 29.55 28.20
C THR A 68 -13.72 28.86 28.91
N SER A 69 -13.91 29.09 30.21
CA SER A 69 -14.98 28.49 31.02
C SER A 69 -16.40 28.84 30.54
N SER A 70 -16.58 29.98 29.88
CA SER A 70 -17.87 30.42 29.33
C SER A 70 -18.14 29.97 27.90
N LEU A 71 -17.15 29.36 27.21
CA LEU A 71 -17.31 28.95 25.82
C LEU A 71 -18.00 27.59 25.75
N PRO A 72 -19.10 27.45 24.98
CA PRO A 72 -19.71 26.15 24.77
C PRO A 72 -18.77 25.21 24.01
N ILE A 73 -18.63 23.97 24.51
CA ILE A 73 -17.83 22.92 23.88
C ILE A 73 -18.73 21.75 23.49
N LEU A 74 -18.69 21.35 22.22
CA LEU A 74 -19.30 20.11 21.73
C LEU A 74 -18.21 19.06 21.49
N THR A 75 -18.50 17.82 21.86
CA THR A 75 -17.61 16.67 21.64
C THR A 75 -18.32 15.56 20.86
N PRO A 76 -18.68 15.81 19.59
CA PRO A 76 -19.50 14.88 18.84
C PRO A 76 -18.76 13.58 18.59
N MET A 77 -19.45 12.45 18.77
CA MET A 77 -18.87 11.14 18.44
C MET A 77 -18.63 11.01 16.93
N LYS A 78 -19.52 11.60 16.13
CA LYS A 78 -19.40 11.77 14.68
C LYS A 78 -19.91 13.16 14.31
N LEU A 79 -19.02 14.03 13.83
CA LEU A 79 -19.39 15.40 13.45
C LEU A 79 -20.50 15.43 12.38
N ALA A 80 -20.49 14.46 11.46
CA ALA A 80 -21.55 14.31 10.46
C ALA A 80 -22.96 14.14 11.03
N ALA A 81 -23.10 13.45 12.16
CA ALA A 81 -24.40 13.22 12.79
C ALA A 81 -24.89 14.44 13.59
N GLU A 82 -23.99 15.36 13.96
CA GLU A 82 -24.26 16.49 14.85
C GLU A 82 -24.05 17.84 14.13
N ALA A 83 -23.90 17.82 12.81
CA ALA A 83 -23.61 19.02 12.01
C ALA A 83 -24.73 20.07 12.10
N ASP A 84 -26.00 19.66 12.05
CA ASP A 84 -27.13 20.60 12.21
C ASP A 84 -27.17 21.20 13.62
N ALA A 85 -26.83 20.43 14.66
CA ALA A 85 -26.74 20.96 16.02
C ALA A 85 -25.66 22.04 16.15
N VAL A 86 -24.49 21.85 15.52
CA VAL A 86 -23.43 22.88 15.44
C VAL A 86 -23.95 24.16 14.79
N LEU A 87 -24.71 24.04 13.69
CA LEU A 87 -25.25 25.19 12.96
C LEU A 87 -26.35 25.92 13.74
N GLU A 88 -27.27 25.18 14.34
CA GLU A 88 -28.40 25.73 15.10
C GLU A 88 -27.95 26.40 16.38
N GLN A 89 -27.02 25.76 17.12
CA GLN A 89 -26.54 26.25 18.40
C GLN A 89 -25.62 27.46 18.24
N PHE A 90 -24.66 27.41 17.30
CA PHE A 90 -23.60 28.42 17.22
C PHE A 90 -23.78 29.45 16.12
N LYS A 91 -24.67 29.18 15.14
CA LYS A 91 -24.98 30.06 14.00
C LYS A 91 -23.71 30.64 13.36
N PRO A 92 -22.74 29.78 12.95
CA PRO A 92 -21.44 30.25 12.50
C PRO A 92 -21.54 31.03 11.20
N ASP A 93 -20.91 32.21 11.18
CA ASP A 93 -20.57 32.95 9.96
C ASP A 93 -19.23 32.48 9.39
N LEU A 94 -18.32 32.04 10.25
CA LEU A 94 -16.99 31.53 9.92
C LEU A 94 -16.70 30.27 10.75
N ILE A 95 -16.11 29.26 10.13
CA ILE A 95 -15.54 28.11 10.86
C ILE A 95 -14.03 28.11 10.63
N VAL A 96 -13.24 27.90 11.69
CA VAL A 96 -11.79 27.72 11.61
C VAL A 96 -11.43 26.35 12.14
N THR A 97 -10.71 25.57 11.34
CA THR A 97 -10.33 24.18 11.67
C THR A 97 -8.83 24.01 11.74
N ALA A 98 -8.39 23.21 12.70
CA ALA A 98 -7.00 22.77 12.80
C ALA A 98 -6.94 21.43 13.55
N ASP A 99 -6.30 20.42 12.96
CA ASP A 99 -5.97 19.16 13.61
C ASP A 99 -7.16 18.51 14.37
N TYR A 100 -8.28 18.34 13.66
CA TYR A 100 -9.52 17.79 14.23
C TYR A 100 -9.62 16.26 14.12
N GLY A 101 -9.12 15.67 13.03
CA GLY A 101 -9.09 14.20 12.84
C GLY A 101 -10.42 13.54 12.46
N GLN A 102 -11.45 14.31 12.11
CA GLN A 102 -12.71 13.84 11.52
C GLN A 102 -13.02 14.64 10.26
N ILE A 103 -13.73 14.04 9.31
CA ILE A 103 -14.18 14.73 8.10
C ILE A 103 -15.21 15.79 8.49
N VAL A 104 -14.99 17.03 8.05
CA VAL A 104 -15.95 18.13 8.22
C VAL A 104 -17.05 17.96 7.16
N PRO A 105 -18.32 17.78 7.56
CA PRO A 105 -19.42 17.54 6.64
C PRO A 105 -19.66 18.73 5.70
N PHE A 106 -20.10 18.44 4.47
CA PHE A 106 -20.35 19.45 3.44
C PHE A 106 -21.22 20.62 3.92
N VAL A 107 -22.26 20.35 4.72
CA VAL A 107 -23.14 21.39 5.27
C VAL A 107 -22.40 22.43 6.12
N LEU A 108 -21.37 22.04 6.87
CA LEU A 108 -20.52 22.94 7.65
C LEU A 108 -19.53 23.70 6.76
N LEU A 109 -19.12 23.12 5.63
CA LEU A 109 -18.24 23.78 4.66
C LEU A 109 -18.97 24.94 3.96
N THR A 110 -20.26 24.76 3.66
CA THR A 110 -21.00 25.67 2.77
C THR A 110 -21.96 26.61 3.49
N ARG A 111 -22.55 26.26 4.63
CA ARG A 111 -23.55 27.14 5.27
C ARG A 111 -22.97 28.45 5.84
N PRO A 112 -21.80 28.47 6.50
CA PRO A 112 -21.24 29.72 7.02
C PRO A 112 -20.97 30.72 5.90
N ARG A 113 -21.31 32.00 6.12
CA ARG A 113 -21.13 33.09 5.14
C ARG A 113 -19.70 33.17 4.61
N TYR A 114 -18.71 33.06 5.50
CA TYR A 114 -17.29 33.10 5.21
C TYR A 114 -16.67 31.70 5.07
N ARG A 115 -17.52 30.66 4.94
CA ARG A 115 -17.11 29.26 4.76
C ARG A 115 -16.30 28.71 5.96
N CYS A 116 -15.71 27.55 5.73
CA CYS A 116 -14.85 26.84 6.67
C CYS A 116 -13.40 26.98 6.21
N LEU A 117 -12.52 27.50 7.06
CA LEU A 117 -11.09 27.63 6.78
C LEU A 117 -10.31 26.53 7.50
N ASN A 118 -9.29 25.96 6.86
CA ASN A 118 -8.38 25.00 7.48
C ASN A 118 -6.96 25.56 7.54
N VAL A 119 -6.31 25.38 8.68
CA VAL A 119 -4.88 25.66 8.88
C VAL A 119 -4.11 24.36 8.69
N HIS A 120 -3.51 24.19 7.51
CA HIS A 120 -2.85 22.96 7.10
C HIS A 120 -1.32 23.08 7.18
N PRO A 121 -0.61 22.15 7.86
CA PRO A 121 0.84 22.23 8.05
C PRO A 121 1.66 21.69 6.86
N SER A 122 1.33 22.14 5.65
CA SER A 122 2.20 22.01 4.47
C SER A 122 2.03 23.20 3.53
N LEU A 123 2.88 23.27 2.50
CA LEU A 123 2.69 24.11 1.33
C LEU A 123 1.81 23.38 0.31
N LEU A 124 0.49 23.55 0.41
CA LEU A 124 -0.46 22.98 -0.55
C LEU A 124 -0.17 23.48 -1.98
N PRO A 125 -0.35 22.64 -3.02
CA PRO A 125 -1.02 21.34 -3.01
C PRO A 125 -0.16 20.14 -2.55
N ALA A 126 1.09 20.36 -2.12
CA ALA A 126 1.91 19.27 -1.62
C ALA A 126 1.45 18.78 -0.24
N LEU A 127 1.57 17.46 0.00
CA LEU A 127 1.29 16.82 1.29
C LEU A 127 -0.14 17.06 1.81
N ARG A 128 -1.15 16.88 0.96
CA ARG A 128 -2.55 16.78 1.38
C ARG A 128 -2.75 15.58 2.30
N GLY A 129 -3.56 15.70 3.35
CA GLY A 129 -3.91 14.61 4.24
C GLY A 129 -3.34 14.69 5.66
N ALA A 130 -3.19 13.53 6.29
CA ALA A 130 -3.20 13.44 7.76
C ALA A 130 -1.84 13.65 8.44
N THR A 131 -0.74 13.47 7.73
CA THR A 131 0.62 13.40 8.32
C THR A 131 1.64 14.26 7.56
N PRO A 132 1.32 15.52 7.20
CA PRO A 132 2.22 16.32 6.36
C PRO A 132 3.57 16.60 7.02
N ILE A 133 3.60 16.87 8.34
CA ILE A 133 4.81 17.18 9.10
C ILE A 133 5.83 16.02 9.06
N PRO A 134 5.50 14.81 9.53
CA PRO A 134 6.45 13.72 9.50
C PRO A 134 6.74 13.26 8.07
N THR A 135 5.80 13.38 7.13
CA THR A 135 6.04 13.06 5.71
C THR A 135 7.05 14.00 5.06
N ALA A 136 7.02 15.29 5.38
CA ALA A 136 8.00 16.25 4.87
C ALA A 136 9.43 15.87 5.28
N ILE A 137 9.60 15.46 6.55
CA ILE A 137 10.89 14.98 7.07
C ILE A 137 11.32 13.67 6.39
N LEU A 138 10.39 12.71 6.27
CA LEU A 138 10.66 11.41 5.65
C LEU A 138 11.03 11.52 4.16
N GLN A 139 10.47 12.49 3.45
CA GLN A 139 10.81 12.79 2.06
C GLN A 139 12.10 13.62 1.91
N GLY A 140 12.78 13.94 3.03
CA GLY A 140 14.01 14.72 3.01
C GLY A 140 13.83 16.16 2.54
N LYS A 141 12.64 16.74 2.68
CA LYS A 141 12.40 18.15 2.32
C LYS A 141 13.25 19.07 3.22
N THR A 142 13.78 20.13 2.63
CA THR A 142 14.49 21.20 3.33
C THR A 142 13.56 22.37 3.69
N GLU A 143 12.36 22.40 3.11
CA GLU A 143 11.33 23.40 3.34
C GLU A 143 9.94 22.76 3.37
N THR A 144 9.07 23.34 4.19
CA THR A 144 7.63 23.08 4.25
C THR A 144 6.94 24.41 4.56
N GLY A 145 5.74 24.40 5.11
CA GLY A 145 5.08 25.62 5.53
C GLY A 145 3.70 25.37 6.10
N VAL A 146 2.97 26.47 6.29
CA VAL A 146 1.56 26.46 6.66
C VAL A 146 0.76 27.05 5.51
N THR A 147 -0.39 26.44 5.22
CA THR A 147 -1.38 26.97 4.29
C THR A 147 -2.69 27.21 5.01
N ILE A 148 -3.26 28.40 4.86
CA ILE A 148 -4.66 28.66 5.20
C ILE A 148 -5.46 28.53 3.91
N GLN A 149 -6.41 27.59 3.88
CA GLN A 149 -7.27 27.34 2.73
C GLN A 149 -8.74 27.48 3.11
N ILE A 150 -9.58 27.85 2.15
CA ILE A 150 -11.03 27.63 2.21
C ILE A 150 -11.25 26.14 1.95
N MET A 151 -11.82 25.41 2.90
CA MET A 151 -12.03 23.98 2.75
C MET A 151 -12.99 23.64 1.59
N ALA A 152 -12.63 22.63 0.82
CA ALA A 152 -13.49 21.98 -0.16
C ALA A 152 -13.88 20.57 0.31
N GLU A 153 -14.85 19.94 -0.38
CA GLU A 153 -15.23 18.55 -0.10
C GLU A 153 -14.06 17.58 -0.32
N LYS A 154 -13.23 17.86 -1.33
CA LYS A 154 -12.02 17.09 -1.61
C LYS A 154 -10.93 17.44 -0.58
N LEU A 155 -10.33 16.39 -0.01
CA LEU A 155 -9.30 16.46 1.03
C LEU A 155 -8.19 17.47 0.69
N ASP A 156 -8.10 18.52 1.51
CA ASP A 156 -7.09 19.58 1.43
C ASP A 156 -6.87 20.17 0.02
N ALA A 157 -7.93 20.20 -0.79
CA ALA A 157 -7.89 20.67 -2.18
C ALA A 157 -8.62 22.01 -2.38
N GLY A 158 -8.92 22.71 -1.30
CA GLY A 158 -9.65 23.96 -1.36
C GLY A 158 -8.75 25.16 -1.65
N ASP A 159 -9.36 26.29 -2.00
CA ASP A 159 -8.62 27.46 -2.48
C ASP A 159 -7.71 28.04 -1.38
N ILE A 160 -6.49 28.35 -1.74
CA ILE A 160 -5.46 28.89 -0.85
C ILE A 160 -5.72 30.38 -0.61
N LEU A 161 -5.79 30.79 0.65
CA LEU A 161 -5.83 32.19 1.05
C LEU A 161 -4.43 32.76 1.25
N GLU A 162 -3.59 32.02 1.97
CA GLU A 162 -2.25 32.48 2.30
C GLU A 162 -1.35 31.28 2.65
N GLN A 163 -0.04 31.43 2.39
CA GLN A 163 0.98 30.44 2.75
C GLN A 163 2.19 31.10 3.39
N LYS A 164 2.82 30.39 4.33
CA LYS A 164 4.08 30.81 4.95
C LYS A 164 5.08 29.65 4.95
N THR A 165 6.22 29.85 4.30
CA THR A 165 7.31 28.87 4.24
C THR A 165 8.05 28.77 5.57
N VAL A 166 8.47 27.56 5.92
CA VAL A 166 9.27 27.24 7.10
C VAL A 166 10.40 26.28 6.70
N THR A 167 11.64 26.64 7.06
CA THR A 167 12.83 25.80 6.86
C THR A 167 12.81 24.58 7.77
N ILE A 168 13.12 23.41 7.21
CA ILE A 168 13.35 22.16 7.94
C ILE A 168 14.86 22.05 8.15
N GLU A 169 15.29 22.19 9.39
CA GLU A 169 16.70 22.05 9.76
C GLU A 169 17.14 20.58 9.70
N PRO A 170 18.44 20.30 9.47
CA PRO A 170 18.93 18.92 9.40
C PRO A 170 18.59 18.05 10.62
N ASN A 171 18.46 18.67 11.79
CA ASN A 171 18.18 18.00 13.06
C ASN A 171 16.72 18.14 13.50
N ASP A 172 15.84 18.72 12.67
CA ASP A 172 14.43 18.84 13.03
C ASP A 172 13.78 17.46 13.13
N THR A 173 13.10 17.26 14.25
CA THR A 173 12.18 16.13 14.46
C THR A 173 10.77 16.55 14.08
N ALA A 174 9.85 15.60 13.91
CA ALA A 174 8.43 15.94 13.68
C ALA A 174 7.89 16.88 14.77
N HIS A 175 8.33 16.70 16.01
CA HIS A 175 7.93 17.55 17.12
C HIS A 175 8.49 18.99 17.03
N SER A 176 9.80 19.16 16.78
CA SER A 176 10.38 20.50 16.68
C SER A 176 9.89 21.26 15.43
N LEU A 177 9.63 20.54 14.34
CA LEU A 177 9.03 21.11 13.15
C LEU A 177 7.57 21.52 13.38
N GLU A 178 6.79 20.70 14.10
CA GLU A 178 5.44 21.05 14.54
C GLU A 178 5.42 22.35 15.36
N GLU A 179 6.37 22.54 16.29
CA GLU A 179 6.49 23.79 17.05
C GLU A 179 6.76 25.02 16.16
N LYS A 180 7.61 24.89 15.14
CA LYS A 180 7.88 25.96 14.17
C LYS A 180 6.62 26.29 13.35
N LEU A 181 5.93 25.25 12.87
CA LEU A 181 4.71 25.40 12.08
C LEU A 181 3.56 25.98 12.90
N MET A 182 3.43 25.60 14.16
CA MET A 182 2.47 26.19 15.09
C MET A 182 2.68 27.70 15.25
N ARG A 183 3.93 28.16 15.39
CA ARG A 183 4.25 29.60 15.45
C ARG A 183 3.92 30.29 14.13
N ALA A 184 4.35 29.70 13.01
CA ALA A 184 4.07 30.25 11.68
C ALA A 184 2.56 30.40 11.42
N ALA A 185 1.75 29.40 11.81
CA ALA A 185 0.30 29.43 11.73
C ALA A 185 -0.30 30.56 12.58
N SER A 186 0.12 30.69 13.84
CA SER A 186 -0.34 31.74 14.74
C SER A 186 -0.06 33.14 14.22
N ASP A 187 1.16 33.37 13.70
CA ASP A 187 1.59 34.68 13.23
C ASP A 187 0.74 35.19 12.06
N MET A 188 0.30 34.30 11.16
CA MET A 188 -0.42 34.70 9.95
C MET A 188 -1.94 34.69 10.13
N LEU A 189 -2.50 33.81 10.97
CA LEU A 189 -3.94 33.52 11.02
C LEU A 189 -4.83 34.75 11.17
N VAL A 190 -4.48 35.65 12.10
CA VAL A 190 -5.30 36.82 12.46
C VAL A 190 -5.43 37.77 11.27
N ASP A 191 -4.32 38.07 10.60
CA ASP A 191 -4.29 39.00 9.48
C ASP A 191 -4.89 38.38 8.21
N THR A 192 -4.71 37.07 8.01
CA THR A 192 -5.39 36.32 6.94
C THR A 192 -6.90 36.39 7.10
N ILE A 193 -7.43 36.10 8.29
CA ILE A 193 -8.88 36.10 8.54
C ILE A 193 -9.47 37.50 8.34
N ARG A 194 -8.84 38.55 8.88
CA ARG A 194 -9.29 39.94 8.69
C ARG A 194 -9.31 40.31 7.21
N SER A 195 -8.22 40.05 6.50
CA SER A 195 -8.09 40.40 5.08
C SER A 195 -9.08 39.62 4.22
N TYR A 196 -9.33 38.36 4.52
CA TYR A 196 -10.34 37.55 3.84
C TYR A 196 -11.76 38.08 4.06
N VAL A 197 -12.14 38.37 5.32
CA VAL A 197 -13.45 38.94 5.66
C VAL A 197 -13.66 40.32 5.03
N ASP A 198 -12.61 41.15 4.99
CA ASP A 198 -12.63 42.46 4.35
C ASP A 198 -12.65 42.38 2.81
N GLY A 199 -12.58 41.18 2.22
CA GLY A 199 -12.57 40.98 0.77
C GLY A 199 -11.26 41.42 0.09
N LYS A 200 -10.16 41.50 0.84
CA LYS A 200 -8.83 41.91 0.35
C LYS A 200 -8.01 40.75 -0.20
N LEU A 201 -8.35 39.51 0.17
CA LEU A 201 -7.69 38.31 -0.36
C LEU A 201 -8.47 37.73 -1.53
N ILE A 202 -7.73 37.35 -2.58
CA ILE A 202 -8.26 36.59 -3.71
C ILE A 202 -7.82 35.13 -3.51
N PRO A 203 -8.75 34.21 -3.25
CA PRO A 203 -8.41 32.80 -3.10
C PRO A 203 -7.79 32.23 -4.38
N VAL A 204 -6.74 31.42 -4.22
CA VAL A 204 -5.97 30.82 -5.32
C VAL A 204 -6.32 29.34 -5.44
N LEU A 205 -6.84 28.94 -6.60
CA LEU A 205 -7.11 27.54 -6.89
C LEU A 205 -5.82 26.73 -6.89
N GLN A 206 -5.85 25.56 -6.26
CA GLN A 206 -4.70 24.65 -6.23
C GLN A 206 -4.49 23.96 -7.59
N ASP A 207 -3.23 23.85 -8.03
CA ASP A 207 -2.86 23.02 -9.19
C ASP A 207 -2.89 21.54 -8.81
N GLU A 208 -3.86 20.81 -9.35
CA GLU A 208 -4.05 19.38 -9.11
C GLU A 208 -2.88 18.52 -9.60
N THR A 209 -2.09 19.00 -10.58
CA THR A 209 -0.93 18.26 -11.10
C THR A 209 0.25 18.24 -10.12
N GLN A 210 0.29 19.19 -9.18
CA GLN A 210 1.31 19.29 -8.14
C GLN A 210 0.89 18.64 -6.82
N ALA A 211 -0.31 18.04 -6.77
CA ALA A 211 -0.84 17.44 -5.56
C ALA A 211 -0.09 16.17 -5.17
N THR A 212 0.39 16.15 -3.93
CA THR A 212 0.96 14.94 -3.28
C THR A 212 0.20 14.65 -2.00
N PHE A 213 0.25 13.41 -1.53
CA PHE A 213 -0.59 12.94 -0.42
C PHE A 213 0.23 12.30 0.69
N CYS A 214 -0.27 12.42 1.92
CA CYS A 214 0.25 11.79 3.11
C CYS A 214 -0.87 11.10 3.88
N TYR A 215 -0.60 9.92 4.42
CA TYR A 215 -1.60 9.10 5.10
C TYR A 215 -1.17 8.73 6.51
N GLU A 216 -2.14 8.63 7.42
CA GLU A 216 -1.88 8.24 8.82
C GLU A 216 -1.20 6.88 8.93
N LYS A 217 -1.59 5.93 8.07
CA LYS A 217 -1.02 4.57 8.02
C LYS A 217 0.49 4.56 7.81
N ASP A 218 1.07 5.57 7.16
CA ASP A 218 2.50 5.61 6.87
C ASP A 218 3.36 5.79 8.13
N PHE A 219 2.74 6.23 9.23
CA PHE A 219 3.37 6.39 10.55
C PHE A 219 2.70 5.53 11.62
N ASP A 220 2.13 4.38 11.24
CA ASP A 220 1.59 3.43 12.21
C ASP A 220 2.70 2.67 12.95
N ALA A 221 2.29 1.88 13.96
CA ALA A 221 3.20 1.12 14.80
C ALA A 221 3.98 0.05 14.02
N THR A 222 3.50 -0.40 12.87
CA THR A 222 4.14 -1.41 12.01
C THR A 222 5.12 -0.74 11.05
N ARG A 223 4.70 0.35 10.37
CA ARG A 223 5.48 1.08 9.37
C ARG A 223 6.57 1.98 9.95
N SER A 224 6.53 2.22 11.26
CA SER A 224 7.65 2.87 11.98
C SER A 224 8.77 1.89 12.36
N CYS A 225 8.71 0.63 11.90
CA CYS A 225 9.86 -0.27 11.95
C CYS A 225 10.98 0.30 11.07
N LEU A 226 12.21 0.23 11.57
CA LEU A 226 13.39 0.53 10.76
C LEU A 226 13.66 -0.66 9.86
N ASP A 227 13.79 -0.37 8.57
CA ASP A 227 14.36 -1.30 7.61
C ASP A 227 15.83 -0.93 7.42
N TRP A 228 16.73 -1.74 7.96
CA TRP A 228 18.17 -1.49 7.89
C TRP A 228 18.75 -1.70 6.48
N GLU A 229 17.98 -2.30 5.55
CA GLU A 229 18.32 -2.37 4.13
C GLU A 229 18.03 -1.04 3.41
N GLU A 230 17.42 -0.05 4.08
CA GLU A 230 17.36 1.33 3.58
C GLU A 230 18.70 2.05 3.77
N SER A 231 18.88 3.17 3.08
CA SER A 231 20.06 4.03 3.25
C SER A 231 20.12 4.63 4.65
N ALA A 232 21.32 5.00 5.11
CA ALA A 232 21.49 5.66 6.41
C ALA A 232 20.65 6.97 6.49
N VAL A 233 20.48 7.66 5.36
CA VAL A 233 19.66 8.87 5.26
C VAL A 233 18.18 8.57 5.53
N ILE A 234 17.62 7.53 4.92
CA ILE A 234 16.20 7.19 5.08
C ILE A 234 15.92 6.71 6.50
N CYS A 235 16.77 5.83 7.06
CA CYS A 235 16.63 5.36 8.44
C CYS A 235 16.67 6.54 9.42
N GLU A 236 17.60 7.48 9.24
CA GLU A 236 17.72 8.67 10.09
C GLU A 236 16.51 9.61 9.97
N GLN A 237 16.03 9.85 8.75
CA GLN A 237 14.81 10.63 8.50
C GLN A 237 13.59 9.97 9.16
N ARG A 238 13.47 8.64 9.10
CA ARG A 238 12.39 7.88 9.77
C ARG A 238 12.43 8.04 11.28
N ILE A 239 13.63 8.03 11.89
CA ILE A 239 13.80 8.26 13.33
C ILE A 239 13.29 9.66 13.72
N ARG A 240 13.67 10.69 12.97
CA ARG A 240 13.21 12.07 13.22
C ARG A 240 11.73 12.27 12.93
N ALA A 241 11.21 11.69 11.85
CA ALA A 241 9.81 11.78 11.45
C ALA A 241 8.87 11.07 12.43
N SER A 242 9.26 9.93 12.99
CA SER A 242 8.45 9.19 13.95
C SER A 242 8.64 9.65 15.41
N TYR A 243 9.42 10.70 15.66
CA TYR A 243 9.73 11.16 17.02
C TYR A 243 8.45 11.50 17.82
N LYS A 244 8.43 11.16 19.11
CA LYS A 244 7.28 11.13 20.05
C LYS A 244 6.15 10.14 19.72
N LYS A 245 5.72 10.03 18.46
CA LYS A 245 4.59 9.15 18.10
C LYS A 245 4.72 8.67 16.65
N PRO A 246 4.84 7.35 16.42
CA PRO A 246 4.87 6.23 17.38
C PRO A 246 6.26 5.86 17.94
N LEU A 247 7.30 6.62 17.58
CA LEU A 247 8.74 6.30 17.67
C LEU A 247 9.17 5.21 16.68
N ALA A 248 10.31 5.46 16.01
CA ALA A 248 10.97 4.45 15.21
C ALA A 248 11.47 3.30 16.09
N TRP A 249 11.49 2.08 15.58
CA TRP A 249 11.82 0.91 16.38
C TRP A 249 12.38 -0.22 15.53
N THR A 250 13.06 -1.14 16.19
CA THR A 250 13.66 -2.37 15.64
C THR A 250 13.51 -3.50 16.66
N THR A 251 13.95 -4.72 16.33
CA THR A 251 14.08 -5.79 17.32
C THR A 251 15.54 -6.14 17.60
N TYR A 252 15.78 -6.62 18.82
CA TYR A 252 17.08 -7.12 19.28
C TYR A 252 16.84 -8.28 20.23
N ARG A 253 17.43 -9.45 19.95
CA ARG A 253 17.22 -10.70 20.73
C ARG A 253 15.74 -10.98 21.01
N GLY A 254 14.89 -10.80 19.98
CA GLY A 254 13.44 -11.03 20.04
C GLY A 254 12.65 -9.98 20.83
N LYS A 255 13.26 -8.88 21.28
CA LYS A 255 12.60 -7.80 22.02
C LYS A 255 12.58 -6.52 21.22
N ARG A 256 11.48 -5.76 21.34
CA ARG A 256 11.36 -4.45 20.69
C ARG A 256 12.24 -3.41 21.37
N ILE A 257 12.99 -2.69 20.55
CA ILE A 257 13.78 -1.51 20.96
C ILE A 257 13.28 -0.32 20.14
N LYS A 258 12.99 0.79 20.81
CA LYS A 258 12.72 2.06 20.13
C LYS A 258 14.01 2.83 19.96
N ILE A 259 14.24 3.37 18.77
CA ILE A 259 15.37 4.26 18.49
C ILE A 259 14.83 5.69 18.60
N ILE A 260 15.33 6.42 19.61
CA ILE A 260 14.84 7.75 19.94
C ILE A 260 15.60 8.82 19.15
N SER A 261 16.91 8.63 18.98
CA SER A 261 17.75 9.52 18.19
C SER A 261 18.96 8.75 17.63
N ALA A 262 19.37 9.14 16.42
CA ALA A 262 20.56 8.64 15.77
C ALA A 262 21.20 9.75 14.92
N LEU A 263 22.49 9.59 14.63
CA LEU A 263 23.25 10.46 13.74
C LEU A 263 23.78 9.64 12.57
N ARG A 264 23.82 10.23 11.38
CA ARG A 264 24.54 9.62 10.25
C ARG A 264 26.02 9.56 10.57
N ALA A 265 26.63 8.41 10.31
CA ALA A 265 28.05 8.17 10.49
C ALA A 265 28.65 7.57 9.21
N SER A 266 29.90 7.93 8.92
CA SER A 266 30.64 7.30 7.83
C SER A 266 31.27 5.99 8.30
N PRO A 267 31.39 4.98 7.42
CA PRO A 267 32.12 3.77 7.74
C PRO A 267 33.56 4.07 8.18
N LEU A 268 34.05 3.36 9.19
CA LEU A 268 35.46 3.40 9.55
C LEU A 268 36.28 2.71 8.45
N PHE A 269 37.47 3.23 8.17
CA PHE A 269 38.32 2.68 7.12
C PHE A 269 38.61 1.19 7.35
N GLY A 270 38.31 0.36 6.35
CA GLY A 270 38.50 -1.10 6.40
C GLY A 270 37.41 -1.88 7.13
N ILE A 271 36.36 -1.23 7.64
CA ILE A 271 35.23 -1.89 8.30
C ILE A 271 33.97 -1.63 7.47
N GLN A 272 33.28 -2.71 7.11
CA GLN A 272 31.98 -2.66 6.46
C GLN A 272 31.00 -3.48 7.29
N LEU A 273 29.95 -2.82 7.78
CA LEU A 273 28.88 -3.46 8.52
C LEU A 273 27.79 -3.88 7.55
N GLN A 274 27.20 -5.04 7.80
CA GLN A 274 25.98 -5.46 7.13
C GLN A 274 24.78 -4.66 7.66
N PRO A 275 23.71 -4.50 6.86
CA PRO A 275 22.43 -3.98 7.33
C PRO A 275 22.01 -4.60 8.69
N GLY A 276 21.83 -3.75 9.69
CA GLY A 276 21.42 -4.12 11.04
C GLY A 276 22.56 -4.57 11.96
N GLU A 277 23.76 -4.82 11.45
CA GLU A 277 24.91 -5.26 12.24
C GLU A 277 25.32 -4.19 13.27
N LEU A 278 25.51 -4.61 14.52
CA LEU A 278 25.86 -3.76 15.64
C LEU A 278 27.38 -3.70 15.83
N TYR A 279 27.91 -2.49 15.95
CA TYR A 279 29.33 -2.26 16.20
C TYR A 279 29.53 -1.30 17.38
N PRO A 280 29.78 -1.82 18.60
CA PRO A 280 30.12 -0.98 19.74
C PRO A 280 31.58 -0.54 19.66
N ALA A 281 31.83 0.77 19.63
CA ALA A 281 33.19 1.32 19.61
C ALA A 281 33.29 2.62 20.40
N SER A 282 34.26 2.69 21.32
CA SER A 282 34.53 3.88 22.15
C SER A 282 33.28 4.44 22.85
N GLY A 283 32.46 3.55 23.44
CA GLY A 283 31.21 3.91 24.13
C GLY A 283 30.05 4.31 23.23
N LYS A 284 30.21 4.24 21.90
CA LYS A 284 29.16 4.52 20.91
C LYS A 284 28.65 3.24 20.27
N LEU A 285 27.37 3.22 19.90
CA LEU A 285 26.75 2.13 19.15
C LEU A 285 26.57 2.56 17.70
N PHE A 286 27.24 1.86 16.79
CA PHE A 286 27.03 2.00 15.36
C PHE A 286 26.17 0.84 14.84
N VAL A 287 25.37 1.11 13.82
CA VAL A 287 24.56 0.13 13.12
C VAL A 287 24.80 0.27 11.62
N GLY A 288 25.08 -0.84 10.95
CA GLY A 288 25.20 -0.87 9.49
C GLY A 288 23.86 -0.65 8.79
N THR A 289 23.89 0.06 7.67
CA THR A 289 22.75 0.19 6.75
C THR A 289 23.20 -0.16 5.33
N HIS A 290 22.36 0.04 4.32
CA HIS A 290 22.71 -0.24 2.92
C HIS A 290 23.99 0.45 2.43
N ASP A 291 24.15 1.74 2.73
CA ASP A 291 25.17 2.62 2.14
C ASP A 291 25.96 3.47 3.16
N GLY A 292 25.81 3.19 4.45
CA GLY A 292 26.45 3.96 5.51
C GLY A 292 26.16 3.39 6.88
N TRP A 293 26.53 4.14 7.92
CA TRP A 293 26.28 3.73 9.30
C TRP A 293 25.36 4.74 10.00
N LEU A 294 24.63 4.25 11.00
CA LEU A 294 23.96 5.09 11.98
C LEU A 294 24.62 4.95 13.34
N GLN A 295 24.99 6.08 13.94
CA GLN A 295 25.31 6.13 15.36
C GLN A 295 24.02 6.29 16.15
N VAL A 296 23.60 5.24 16.86
CA VAL A 296 22.47 5.33 17.79
C VAL A 296 22.91 6.11 19.03
N VAL A 297 22.20 7.18 19.34
CA VAL A 297 22.53 8.08 20.47
C VAL A 297 21.66 7.75 21.68
N THR A 298 20.35 7.63 21.47
CA THR A 298 19.39 7.31 22.53
C THR A 298 18.42 6.24 22.04
N LEU A 299 18.18 5.24 22.88
CA LEU A 299 17.25 4.15 22.61
C LEU A 299 16.41 3.84 23.85
N GLN A 300 15.34 3.08 23.67
CA GLN A 300 14.48 2.61 24.76
C GLN A 300 14.22 1.12 24.59
N THR A 301 14.74 0.32 25.52
CA THR A 301 14.40 -1.10 25.62
C THR A 301 13.01 -1.28 26.22
N GLU A 302 12.32 -2.36 25.87
CA GLU A 302 11.01 -2.70 26.43
C GLU A 302 10.96 -2.59 27.97
N GLY A 303 9.94 -1.89 28.47
CA GLY A 303 9.71 -1.72 29.91
C GLY A 303 10.62 -0.73 30.63
N LYS A 304 11.64 -0.15 29.96
CA LYS A 304 12.55 0.84 30.57
C LYS A 304 12.29 2.26 30.07
N ASN A 305 12.89 3.23 30.75
CA ASN A 305 12.99 4.61 30.26
C ASN A 305 14.00 4.70 29.12
N PRO A 306 13.88 5.71 28.23
CA PRO A 306 14.94 6.03 27.28
C PRO A 306 16.29 6.23 27.97
N SER A 307 17.36 5.71 27.37
CA SER A 307 18.73 5.81 27.89
C SER A 307 19.74 6.04 26.76
N PRO A 308 20.92 6.61 27.06
CA PRO A 308 22.05 6.62 26.14
C PRO A 308 22.39 5.22 25.63
N ALA A 309 22.92 5.14 24.41
CA ALA A 309 23.35 3.86 23.82
C ALA A 309 24.50 3.20 24.62
N GLU A 310 25.32 3.98 25.31
CA GLU A 310 26.40 3.47 26.19
C GLU A 310 25.86 2.55 27.30
N ASP A 311 24.77 2.95 27.97
CA ASP A 311 24.13 2.12 29.00
C ASP A 311 23.59 0.80 28.43
N PHE A 312 23.13 0.84 27.18
CA PHE A 312 22.68 -0.36 26.48
C PHE A 312 23.84 -1.30 26.15
N ILE A 313 24.97 -0.77 25.67
CA ILE A 313 26.19 -1.56 25.42
C ILE A 313 26.66 -2.23 26.71
N ASN A 314 26.77 -1.46 27.79
CA ASN A 314 27.22 -1.95 29.10
C ASN A 314 26.27 -3.00 29.69
N GLY A 315 24.96 -2.84 29.49
CA GLY A 315 23.95 -3.74 30.04
C GLY A 315 23.65 -4.99 29.21
N GLN A 316 23.92 -4.98 27.89
CA GLN A 316 23.64 -6.12 27.02
C GLN A 316 24.86 -6.99 26.72
N HIS A 317 26.07 -6.48 27.00
CA HIS A 317 27.34 -7.10 26.61
C HIS A 317 27.31 -7.53 25.14
N ILE A 318 27.21 -6.53 24.26
CA ILE A 318 27.07 -6.75 22.82
C ILE A 318 28.32 -7.49 22.31
N GLY A 319 28.10 -8.65 21.71
CA GLY A 319 29.16 -9.50 21.16
C GLY A 319 29.50 -9.16 19.71
N GLU A 320 30.39 -9.97 19.11
CA GLU A 320 30.59 -9.97 17.66
C GLU A 320 29.35 -10.55 16.95
N GLU A 321 29.08 -10.09 15.73
CA GLU A 321 27.98 -10.59 14.86
C GLU A 321 26.57 -10.46 15.47
N GLU A 322 26.32 -9.41 16.25
CA GLU A 322 24.98 -9.10 16.74
C GLU A 322 24.24 -8.11 15.84
N PHE A 323 22.92 -8.28 15.72
CA PHE A 323 22.10 -7.53 14.78
C PHE A 323 20.86 -6.92 15.43
N PHE A 324 20.50 -5.74 14.96
CA PHE A 324 19.12 -5.29 14.94
C PHE A 324 18.41 -5.88 13.73
N LEU A 325 17.23 -6.44 13.95
CA LEU A 325 16.45 -7.10 12.90
C LEU A 325 15.24 -6.26 12.49
N ASN A 326 14.92 -6.35 11.20
CA ASN A 326 13.68 -5.84 10.62
C ASN A 326 12.52 -6.74 11.05
N LEU A 327 11.33 -6.19 11.30
CA LEU A 327 10.15 -7.02 11.66
C LEU A 327 9.51 -7.74 10.46
N LEU A 328 10.16 -7.77 9.29
CA LEU A 328 9.70 -8.55 8.14
C LEU A 328 10.03 -10.05 8.25
N GLU A 329 10.81 -10.48 9.23
CA GLU A 329 10.98 -11.90 9.56
C GLU A 329 9.83 -12.39 10.46
N ASP A 330 8.70 -12.63 9.81
CA ASP A 330 7.69 -13.66 10.13
C ASP A 330 7.41 -13.96 11.62
N ASP A 331 6.70 -13.07 12.30
CA ASP A 331 6.10 -13.31 13.63
C ASP A 331 4.91 -14.32 13.58
N SER A 332 4.74 -15.08 12.49
CA SER A 332 3.69 -16.11 12.37
C SER A 332 3.98 -17.39 13.17
N GLN A 333 5.08 -17.47 13.91
CA GLN A 333 5.50 -18.66 14.68
C GLN A 333 5.48 -18.50 16.21
N ASN A 334 5.21 -17.32 16.77
CA ASN A 334 5.28 -17.11 18.23
C ASN A 334 3.93 -16.82 18.90
N GLU A 335 2.96 -17.70 18.67
CA GLU A 335 1.90 -17.98 19.64
C GLU A 335 2.06 -19.41 20.16
N ASN A 336 3.07 -19.66 21.00
CA ASN A 336 3.03 -20.68 22.06
C ASN A 336 4.31 -20.60 22.90
N GLY A 337 4.14 -20.55 24.23
CA GLY A 337 5.22 -20.32 25.17
C GLY A 337 6.25 -21.46 25.28
N SER A 338 7.44 -21.06 25.73
CA SER A 338 8.53 -21.87 26.31
C SER A 338 9.38 -22.76 25.38
N SER A 339 10.61 -22.30 25.09
CA SER A 339 11.88 -22.99 25.42
C SER A 339 13.09 -22.23 24.85
N ARG A 340 14.26 -22.39 25.49
CA ARG A 340 15.54 -21.70 25.24
C ARG A 340 16.18 -22.08 23.89
N PRO A 341 17.15 -21.28 23.37
CA PRO A 341 17.64 -21.41 22.01
C PRO A 341 18.70 -22.50 21.88
N SER A 342 18.60 -23.30 20.82
CA SER A 342 19.72 -24.07 20.29
C SER A 342 20.20 -23.42 18.99
N SER A 343 21.37 -22.78 19.04
CA SER A 343 22.25 -22.61 17.88
C SER A 343 22.91 -23.98 17.60
N PRO A 344 23.11 -24.37 16.33
CA PRO A 344 24.25 -23.86 15.58
C PRO A 344 23.87 -23.30 14.21
N TRP A 345 24.44 -22.14 13.92
CA TRP A 345 24.82 -21.65 12.60
C TRP A 345 24.92 -22.73 11.51
N LYS A 346 24.27 -22.47 10.37
CA LYS A 346 24.71 -22.93 9.04
C LYS A 346 24.94 -21.70 8.16
N PRO A 347 26.19 -21.41 7.74
CA PRO A 347 26.45 -20.41 6.72
C PRO A 347 26.02 -20.95 5.34
N SER A 348 25.73 -20.01 4.44
CA SER A 348 25.64 -20.18 2.99
C SER A 348 24.40 -20.87 2.42
N LYS A 349 23.36 -20.07 2.19
CA LYS A 349 22.88 -19.90 0.81
C LYS A 349 22.78 -18.41 0.50
N LEU A 350 23.93 -17.89 0.07
CA LEU A 350 23.98 -16.72 -0.79
C LEU A 350 22.86 -16.81 -1.82
N ARG A 351 22.16 -15.68 -1.98
CA ARG A 351 21.94 -15.03 -3.28
C ARG A 351 22.08 -16.00 -4.45
N LEU A 352 20.97 -16.64 -4.82
CA LEU A 352 20.76 -17.01 -6.20
C LEU A 352 19.58 -16.20 -6.74
N ILE A 353 19.96 -15.14 -7.47
CA ILE A 353 19.30 -14.70 -8.70
C ILE A 353 17.99 -13.91 -8.48
N ILE A 354 18.13 -12.65 -8.05
CA ILE A 354 17.11 -11.59 -8.28
C ILE A 354 17.23 -10.95 -9.67
N ASP A 355 18.31 -11.18 -10.42
CA ASP A 355 18.33 -10.85 -11.84
C ASP A 355 18.14 -12.15 -12.61
N HIS A 356 16.90 -12.48 -12.99
CA HIS A 356 16.64 -13.70 -13.74
C HIS A 356 16.76 -13.43 -15.26
N PRO A 357 17.91 -13.77 -15.90
CA PRO A 357 17.97 -13.90 -17.35
C PRO A 357 17.05 -15.00 -17.86
N ALA A 358 16.42 -15.81 -16.98
CA ALA A 358 15.41 -16.78 -17.38
C ALA A 358 14.14 -16.12 -17.92
N TYR A 359 13.79 -14.89 -17.51
CA TYR A 359 12.62 -14.20 -18.06
C TYR A 359 12.90 -13.70 -19.48
N LEU A 360 14.05 -13.03 -19.66
CA LEU A 360 14.56 -12.67 -20.99
C LEU A 360 14.78 -13.91 -21.86
N LEU A 361 15.25 -15.03 -21.30
CA LEU A 361 15.42 -16.31 -21.99
C LEU A 361 14.09 -16.97 -22.31
N THR A 362 13.07 -16.86 -21.48
CA THR A 362 11.72 -17.39 -21.74
C THR A 362 11.04 -16.56 -22.83
N GLU A 363 11.18 -15.23 -22.79
CA GLU A 363 10.73 -14.37 -23.90
C GLU A 363 11.55 -14.59 -25.17
N PHE A 364 12.87 -14.81 -25.08
CA PHE A 364 13.72 -15.14 -26.24
C PHE A 364 13.35 -16.50 -26.83
N ILE A 365 13.10 -17.51 -26.01
CA ILE A 365 12.70 -18.86 -26.43
C ILE A 365 11.29 -18.81 -27.03
N LEU A 366 10.34 -18.09 -26.42
CA LEU A 366 9.00 -17.91 -26.96
C LEU A 366 9.04 -17.12 -28.28
N PHE A 367 9.88 -16.10 -28.40
CA PHE A 367 10.09 -15.33 -29.63
C PHE A 367 10.76 -16.18 -30.73
N PHE A 368 11.74 -17.03 -30.41
CA PHE A 368 12.37 -17.95 -31.36
C PHE A 368 11.44 -19.09 -31.75
N LEU A 369 10.66 -19.64 -30.83
CA LEU A 369 9.62 -20.63 -31.12
C LEU A 369 8.53 -20.00 -32.00
N PHE A 370 8.14 -18.75 -31.74
CA PHE A 370 7.20 -17.98 -32.54
C PHE A 370 7.74 -17.71 -33.96
N SER A 371 9.02 -17.35 -34.08
CA SER A 371 9.70 -17.14 -35.37
C SER A 371 9.87 -18.46 -36.14
N GLY A 372 10.12 -19.57 -35.43
CA GLY A 372 10.23 -20.91 -36.00
C GLY A 372 8.87 -21.48 -36.47
N LEU A 373 7.79 -21.23 -35.73
CA LEU A 373 6.43 -21.61 -36.11
C LEU A 373 5.87 -20.78 -37.28
N LEU A 374 6.26 -19.51 -37.41
CA LEU A 374 5.97 -18.69 -38.59
C LEU A 374 6.79 -19.12 -39.82
N ALA A 375 8.02 -19.62 -39.62
CA ALA A 375 8.88 -20.13 -40.69
C ALA A 375 8.45 -21.53 -41.18
N LEU A 376 7.87 -22.35 -40.30
CA LEU A 376 7.19 -23.60 -40.65
C LEU A 376 5.81 -23.27 -41.18
N GLN A 377 5.69 -22.79 -42.43
CA GLN A 377 4.43 -22.61 -43.14
C GLN A 377 3.48 -23.80 -42.87
N PRO A 378 2.50 -23.68 -41.96
CA PRO A 378 1.55 -24.74 -41.77
C PRO A 378 0.57 -24.64 -42.95
N ALA A 379 0.39 -25.75 -43.65
CA ALA A 379 -0.52 -25.83 -44.80
C ALA A 379 -1.98 -25.50 -44.44
N ASP A 380 -2.32 -25.38 -43.15
CA ASP A 380 -3.65 -25.04 -42.65
C ASP A 380 -3.61 -24.01 -41.49
N PRO A 381 -4.13 -22.79 -41.72
CA PRO A 381 -4.25 -21.74 -40.70
C PRO A 381 -5.06 -22.15 -39.45
N LEU A 382 -6.00 -23.09 -39.58
CA LEU A 382 -6.84 -23.52 -38.47
C LEU A 382 -6.05 -24.35 -37.44
N GLN A 383 -5.13 -25.21 -37.88
CA GLN A 383 -4.30 -26.01 -36.98
C GLN A 383 -3.38 -25.12 -36.11
N SER A 384 -2.89 -24.02 -36.67
CA SER A 384 -2.10 -23.03 -35.92
C SER A 384 -2.92 -22.38 -34.81
N LEU A 385 -4.20 -22.09 -35.09
CA LEU A 385 -5.12 -21.51 -34.09
C LEU A 385 -5.39 -22.47 -32.92
N PHE A 386 -5.53 -23.77 -33.21
CA PHE A 386 -5.78 -24.82 -32.21
C PHE A 386 -4.60 -25.04 -31.26
N ILE A 387 -3.37 -24.78 -31.70
CA ILE A 387 -2.16 -24.84 -30.86
C ILE A 387 -1.96 -23.52 -30.11
N PHE A 388 -2.27 -22.40 -30.75
CA PHE A 388 -1.99 -21.05 -30.23
C PHE A 388 -2.88 -20.65 -29.05
N LEU A 389 -4.19 -20.88 -29.13
CA LEU A 389 -5.16 -20.47 -28.11
C LEU A 389 -4.90 -21.10 -26.72
N PRO A 390 -4.61 -22.41 -26.60
CA PRO A 390 -4.32 -23.03 -25.31
C PRO A 390 -3.01 -22.54 -24.68
N VAL A 391 -1.94 -22.38 -25.47
CA VAL A 391 -0.63 -21.90 -24.98
C VAL A 391 -0.73 -20.47 -24.47
N MET A 392 -1.48 -19.64 -25.18
CA MET A 392 -1.67 -18.23 -24.85
C MET A 392 -2.58 -18.07 -23.61
N ALA A 393 -3.65 -18.88 -23.50
CA ALA A 393 -4.48 -18.95 -22.29
C ALA A 393 -3.71 -19.47 -21.06
N TYR A 394 -2.83 -20.46 -21.25
CA TYR A 394 -1.97 -20.99 -20.19
C TYR A 394 -0.96 -19.96 -19.70
N SER A 395 -0.33 -19.22 -20.62
CA SER A 395 0.64 -18.16 -20.32
C SER A 395 -0.01 -17.00 -19.55
N ILE A 396 -1.21 -16.57 -19.96
CA ILE A 396 -2.00 -15.57 -19.22
C ILE A 396 -2.37 -16.08 -17.82
N GLY A 397 -2.74 -17.36 -17.69
CA GLY A 397 -3.04 -17.99 -16.40
C GLY A 397 -1.86 -17.95 -15.42
N ILE A 398 -0.64 -18.22 -15.90
CA ILE A 398 0.59 -18.13 -15.09
C ILE A 398 0.90 -16.69 -14.67
N LEU A 399 0.77 -15.73 -15.60
CA LEU A 399 0.98 -14.30 -15.30
C LEU A 399 0.00 -13.79 -14.23
N LEU A 400 -1.26 -14.21 -14.30
CA LEU A 400 -2.28 -13.84 -13.31
C LEU A 400 -2.01 -14.47 -11.94
N LEU A 401 -1.59 -15.74 -11.89
CA LEU A 401 -1.22 -16.44 -10.65
C LEU A 401 0.00 -15.82 -9.97
N HIS A 402 0.99 -15.35 -10.73
CA HIS A 402 2.19 -14.73 -10.17
C HIS A 402 1.94 -13.30 -9.68
N ARG A 403 1.04 -12.54 -10.33
CA ARG A 403 0.69 -11.18 -9.87
C ARG A 403 -0.24 -11.17 -8.66
N SER A 404 -1.04 -12.23 -8.46
CA SER A 404 -2.00 -12.37 -7.35
C SER A 404 -1.40 -12.97 -6.08
N SER A 405 -0.13 -13.39 -6.07
CA SER A 405 0.55 -13.91 -4.87
C SER A 405 0.78 -12.88 -3.77
N ILE A 406 0.36 -11.61 -3.96
CA ILE A 406 0.56 -10.53 -3.00
C ILE A 406 -0.75 -10.09 -2.30
N HIS A 407 -1.95 -10.43 -2.80
CA HIS A 407 -3.24 -10.45 -2.06
C HIS A 407 -4.39 -10.70 -3.06
N TRP A 408 -5.32 -11.59 -2.71
CA TRP A 408 -6.44 -12.01 -3.57
C TRP A 408 -7.63 -11.03 -3.50
N ASP A 409 -7.57 -9.93 -4.25
CA ASP A 409 -8.71 -9.02 -4.48
C ASP A 409 -9.43 -9.37 -5.80
N THR A 410 -10.64 -9.91 -5.69
CA THR A 410 -11.47 -10.35 -6.81
C THR A 410 -11.86 -9.23 -7.79
N GLY A 411 -12.02 -8.01 -7.30
CA GLY A 411 -12.33 -6.84 -8.15
C GLY A 411 -11.13 -6.42 -9.00
N LYS A 412 -9.92 -6.50 -8.41
CA LYS A 412 -8.66 -6.20 -9.09
C LYS A 412 -8.32 -7.25 -10.15
N ILE A 413 -8.52 -8.54 -9.85
CA ILE A 413 -8.30 -9.64 -10.80
C ILE A 413 -9.22 -9.48 -12.01
N PHE A 414 -10.50 -9.15 -11.82
CA PHE A 414 -11.45 -8.99 -12.93
C PHE A 414 -11.14 -7.77 -13.82
N LYS A 415 -10.64 -6.69 -13.21
CA LYS A 415 -10.21 -5.48 -13.91
C LYS A 415 -8.94 -5.75 -14.74
N ASP A 416 -7.96 -6.45 -14.16
CA ASP A 416 -6.74 -6.87 -14.85
C ASP A 416 -7.07 -7.86 -15.98
N LEU A 417 -7.96 -8.82 -15.75
CA LEU A 417 -8.40 -9.75 -16.80
C LEU A 417 -8.99 -9.00 -18.00
N LYS A 418 -9.88 -8.04 -17.77
CA LYS A 418 -10.43 -7.21 -18.86
C LYS A 418 -9.35 -6.38 -19.56
N ALA A 419 -8.40 -5.84 -18.82
CA ALA A 419 -7.34 -4.99 -19.37
C ALA A 419 -6.39 -5.76 -20.32
N TYR A 420 -6.18 -7.06 -20.09
CA TYR A 420 -5.31 -7.88 -20.96
C TYR A 420 -6.08 -8.71 -21.99
N LEU A 421 -7.23 -9.25 -21.63
CA LEU A 421 -7.99 -10.14 -22.52
C LEU A 421 -8.57 -9.38 -23.70
N VAL A 422 -9.04 -8.14 -23.50
CA VAL A 422 -9.67 -7.34 -24.57
C VAL A 422 -8.66 -6.91 -25.64
N PRO A 423 -7.49 -6.32 -25.33
CA PRO A 423 -6.49 -5.99 -26.34
C PRO A 423 -5.95 -7.24 -27.05
N THR A 424 -5.76 -8.34 -26.32
CA THR A 424 -5.29 -9.61 -26.90
C THR A 424 -6.31 -10.20 -27.87
N LEU A 425 -7.61 -10.13 -27.56
CA LEU A 425 -8.67 -10.53 -28.48
C LEU A 425 -8.68 -9.66 -29.74
N ILE A 426 -8.50 -8.35 -29.57
CA ILE A 426 -8.43 -7.39 -30.69
C ILE A 426 -7.22 -7.69 -31.58
N ILE A 427 -6.05 -7.98 -31.01
CA ILE A 427 -4.85 -8.34 -31.76
C ILE A 427 -5.04 -9.67 -32.49
N CYS A 428 -5.66 -10.68 -31.86
CA CYS A 428 -5.99 -11.94 -32.53
C CYS A 428 -6.95 -11.73 -33.70
N ILE A 429 -8.00 -10.92 -33.52
CA ILE A 429 -8.98 -10.61 -34.57
C ILE A 429 -8.32 -9.81 -35.70
N ALA A 430 -7.47 -8.83 -35.39
CA ALA A 430 -6.73 -8.03 -36.37
C ALA A 430 -5.73 -8.89 -37.16
N THR A 431 -5.01 -9.78 -36.49
CA THR A 431 -4.08 -10.72 -37.14
C THR A 431 -4.81 -11.70 -38.06
N LEU A 432 -6.01 -12.16 -37.68
CA LEU A 432 -6.86 -13.00 -38.52
C LEU A 432 -7.44 -12.26 -39.73
N SER A 433 -7.66 -10.96 -39.62
CA SER A 433 -8.20 -10.13 -40.71
C SER A 433 -7.14 -9.57 -41.66
N LEU A 434 -5.86 -9.63 -41.28
CA LEU A 434 -4.72 -9.28 -42.13
C LEU A 434 -4.14 -10.49 -42.90
N TYR A 435 -4.61 -11.70 -42.64
CA TYR A 435 -4.20 -12.87 -43.39
C TYR A 435 -4.87 -12.86 -44.78
N PRO A 436 -4.11 -12.94 -45.89
CA PRO A 436 -4.72 -12.91 -47.22
C PRO A 436 -5.60 -14.16 -47.41
N LEU A 437 -6.91 -13.93 -47.56
CA LEU A 437 -7.96 -14.90 -47.90
C LEU A 437 -7.81 -15.46 -49.34
N SER A 438 -6.57 -15.67 -49.81
CA SER A 438 -6.27 -16.13 -51.16
C SER A 438 -5.80 -17.60 -51.24
N ALA A 439 -5.92 -18.37 -50.15
CA ALA A 439 -5.70 -19.82 -50.19
C ALA A 439 -7.04 -20.56 -50.09
N ASN A 440 -7.53 -21.06 -51.24
CA ASN A 440 -8.62 -22.02 -51.43
C ASN A 440 -9.99 -21.69 -50.80
N LEU A 441 -10.75 -20.82 -51.47
CA LEU A 441 -12.21 -20.68 -51.26
C LEU A 441 -13.03 -21.93 -51.65
N SER A 442 -12.40 -22.97 -52.21
CA SER A 442 -13.05 -24.23 -52.59
C SER A 442 -13.24 -25.22 -51.43
N SER A 443 -12.53 -25.09 -50.31
CA SER A 443 -12.71 -25.92 -49.11
C SER A 443 -13.75 -25.38 -48.12
N LEU A 444 -14.23 -24.15 -48.32
CA LEU A 444 -15.25 -23.50 -47.48
C LEU A 444 -16.68 -23.63 -48.03
N ALA A 445 -16.88 -24.29 -49.18
CA ALA A 445 -18.19 -24.52 -49.78
C ALA A 445 -19.16 -25.36 -48.90
N TRP A 446 -18.64 -26.03 -47.86
CA TRP A 446 -19.46 -26.75 -46.88
C TRP A 446 -20.08 -25.85 -45.79
N LEU A 447 -19.62 -24.60 -45.65
CA LEU A 447 -20.10 -23.68 -44.61
C LEU A 447 -21.34 -22.87 -45.01
N THR A 448 -21.76 -22.90 -46.27
CA THR A 448 -22.83 -22.02 -46.77
C THR A 448 -24.14 -22.72 -47.11
N THR A 449 -24.27 -24.02 -46.86
CA THR A 449 -25.51 -24.77 -47.11
C THR A 449 -25.81 -25.74 -45.97
N GLU A 450 -26.43 -25.24 -44.90
CA GLU A 450 -27.64 -25.82 -44.29
C GLU A 450 -28.03 -25.10 -43.00
N THR A 451 -29.33 -25.01 -42.80
CA THR A 451 -30.09 -24.37 -41.72
C THR A 451 -29.60 -24.71 -40.31
N TRP A 452 -29.75 -23.74 -39.38
CA TRP A 452 -29.53 -23.83 -37.93
C TRP A 452 -29.90 -25.20 -37.33
N SER A 453 -28.94 -26.11 -37.30
CA SER A 453 -28.82 -27.16 -36.29
C SER A 453 -27.55 -26.87 -35.51
N ILE A 454 -27.56 -27.07 -34.20
CA ILE A 454 -26.38 -26.86 -33.35
C ILE A 454 -25.29 -27.79 -33.87
N SER A 455 -24.39 -27.22 -34.68
CA SER A 455 -23.38 -28.00 -35.39
C SER A 455 -22.42 -28.62 -34.38
N ARG A 456 -21.88 -29.79 -34.73
CA ARG A 456 -20.80 -30.48 -34.02
C ARG A 456 -19.64 -29.53 -33.65
N ASN A 457 -19.43 -28.47 -34.44
CA ASN A 457 -18.41 -27.44 -34.23
C ASN A 457 -18.73 -26.46 -33.09
N THR A 458 -20.00 -26.12 -32.87
CA THR A 458 -20.43 -25.29 -31.74
C THR A 458 -20.25 -26.05 -30.42
N LEU A 459 -20.56 -27.35 -30.42
CA LEU A 459 -20.31 -28.24 -29.29
C LEU A 459 -18.79 -28.39 -29.04
N LEU A 460 -17.99 -28.50 -30.12
CA LEU A 460 -16.54 -28.60 -30.05
C LEU A 460 -15.90 -27.33 -29.47
N ILE A 461 -16.31 -26.15 -29.91
CA ILE A 461 -15.84 -24.86 -29.37
C ILE A 461 -16.24 -24.72 -27.90
N TYR A 462 -17.45 -25.14 -27.54
CA TYR A 462 -17.90 -25.11 -26.15
C TYR A 462 -17.08 -26.06 -25.26
N LEU A 463 -16.78 -27.27 -25.74
CA LEU A 463 -16.00 -28.28 -25.03
C LEU A 463 -14.52 -27.93 -24.92
N ILE A 464 -13.95 -27.27 -25.94
CA ILE A 464 -12.51 -26.92 -25.97
C ILE A 464 -12.22 -25.59 -25.28
N ALA A 465 -13.04 -24.55 -25.49
CA ALA A 465 -12.75 -23.21 -24.99
C ALA A 465 -13.46 -22.87 -23.67
N PHE A 466 -14.72 -23.30 -23.52
CA PHE A 466 -15.55 -22.85 -22.40
C PHE A 466 -15.69 -23.86 -21.27
N ALA A 467 -15.64 -25.16 -21.55
CA ALA A 467 -15.74 -26.20 -20.52
C ALA A 467 -14.53 -26.22 -19.55
N PRO A 468 -13.26 -26.09 -20.00
CA PRO A 468 -12.11 -26.02 -19.09
C PRO A 468 -12.14 -24.75 -18.25
N LEU A 469 -12.53 -23.62 -18.85
CA LEU A 469 -12.65 -22.33 -18.17
C LEU A 469 -13.77 -22.34 -17.11
N LYS A 470 -14.93 -22.92 -17.43
CA LYS A 470 -16.03 -23.10 -16.46
C LYS A 470 -15.66 -24.07 -15.35
N ALA A 471 -15.02 -25.19 -15.66
CA ALA A 471 -14.54 -26.14 -14.66
C ALA A 471 -13.51 -25.48 -13.72
N PHE A 472 -12.61 -24.67 -14.26
CA PHE A 472 -11.62 -23.89 -13.51
C PHE A 472 -12.27 -22.86 -12.58
N ILE A 473 -13.26 -22.10 -13.07
CA ILE A 473 -14.01 -21.12 -12.25
C ILE A 473 -14.78 -21.83 -11.12
N PHE A 474 -15.48 -22.92 -11.43
CA PHE A 474 -16.28 -23.66 -10.45
C PHE A 474 -15.41 -24.36 -9.39
N GLN A 475 -14.23 -24.86 -9.78
CA GLN A 475 -13.25 -25.47 -8.86
C GLN A 475 -12.51 -24.44 -8.01
N SER A 476 -12.23 -23.24 -8.54
CA SER A 476 -11.66 -22.13 -7.76
C SER A 476 -12.60 -21.70 -6.63
N PHE A 477 -13.91 -21.73 -6.88
CA PHE A 477 -14.93 -21.56 -5.83
C PHE A 477 -14.98 -22.73 -4.83
N ALA A 478 -14.78 -23.98 -5.27
CA ALA A 478 -14.75 -25.14 -4.38
C ALA A 478 -13.49 -25.20 -3.48
N LEU A 479 -12.33 -24.77 -3.99
CA LEU A 479 -11.06 -24.63 -3.25
C LEU A 479 -11.15 -23.57 -2.14
N GLN A 480 -11.99 -22.55 -2.32
CA GLN A 480 -12.25 -21.52 -1.30
C GLN A 480 -12.92 -22.08 -0.03
N ARG A 481 -13.49 -23.31 -0.09
CA ARG A 481 -14.28 -23.92 1.00
C ARG A 481 -13.60 -25.12 1.68
N SER A 482 -12.46 -25.61 1.19
CA SER A 482 -11.81 -26.85 1.65
C SER A 482 -10.31 -26.64 1.95
N ARG A 483 -9.90 -26.86 3.21
CA ARG A 483 -8.49 -26.70 3.68
C ARG A 483 -7.54 -27.84 3.28
N ARG A 484 -7.89 -28.73 2.33
CA ARG A 484 -7.03 -29.85 1.89
C ARG A 484 -6.65 -29.71 0.41
N LEU A 485 -5.55 -28.98 0.13
CA LEU A 485 -5.10 -28.66 -1.23
C LEU A 485 -4.62 -29.89 -2.06
N GLY A 486 -4.08 -30.93 -1.42
CA GLY A 486 -3.34 -31.99 -2.15
C GLY A 486 -4.19 -32.94 -2.99
N LEU A 487 -5.33 -33.43 -2.47
CA LEU A 487 -6.14 -34.45 -3.15
C LEU A 487 -6.92 -33.88 -4.37
N HIS A 488 -7.24 -32.58 -4.36
CA HIS A 488 -8.08 -31.97 -5.38
C HIS A 488 -7.32 -31.60 -6.66
N VAL A 489 -6.03 -31.27 -6.56
CA VAL A 489 -5.17 -31.00 -7.73
C VAL A 489 -4.93 -32.29 -8.52
N VAL A 490 -4.68 -33.41 -7.84
CA VAL A 490 -4.49 -34.74 -8.47
C VAL A 490 -5.75 -35.17 -9.22
N ASN A 491 -6.93 -35.00 -8.61
CA ASN A 491 -8.20 -35.32 -9.27
C ASN A 491 -8.49 -34.41 -10.48
N SER A 492 -8.01 -33.15 -10.48
CA SER A 492 -8.18 -32.21 -11.59
C SER A 492 -7.33 -32.58 -12.80
N VAL A 493 -6.08 -33.01 -12.58
CA VAL A 493 -5.19 -33.49 -13.65
C VAL A 493 -5.75 -34.76 -14.29
N ILE A 494 -6.23 -35.71 -13.47
CA ILE A 494 -6.84 -36.96 -13.96
C ILE A 494 -8.12 -36.68 -14.76
N PHE A 495 -8.99 -35.79 -14.28
CA PHE A 495 -10.24 -35.45 -14.97
C PHE A 495 -9.99 -34.77 -16.33
N ASN A 496 -9.05 -33.82 -16.39
CA ASN A 496 -8.70 -33.15 -17.65
C ASN A 496 -8.03 -34.11 -18.64
N ALA A 497 -7.18 -35.01 -18.19
CA ALA A 497 -6.58 -36.04 -19.04
C ALA A 497 -7.63 -37.01 -19.61
N LEU A 498 -8.62 -37.41 -18.81
CA LEU A 498 -9.73 -38.25 -19.27
C LEU A 498 -10.63 -37.53 -20.28
N LEU A 499 -10.92 -36.24 -20.06
CA LEU A 499 -11.71 -35.43 -21.01
C LEU A 499 -10.98 -35.26 -22.35
N PHE A 500 -9.66 -35.05 -22.30
CA PHE A 500 -8.81 -34.92 -23.48
C PHE A 500 -8.71 -36.22 -24.27
N GLY A 501 -8.59 -37.36 -23.57
CA GLY A 501 -8.64 -38.70 -24.16
C GLY A 501 -10.00 -39.01 -24.80
N LEU A 502 -11.10 -38.66 -24.14
CA LEU A 502 -12.45 -38.84 -24.67
C LEU A 502 -12.69 -38.01 -25.95
N ALA A 503 -12.19 -36.77 -25.98
CA ALA A 503 -12.24 -35.92 -27.17
C ALA A 503 -11.50 -36.54 -28.37
N HIS A 504 -10.36 -37.18 -28.14
CA HIS A 504 -9.60 -37.86 -29.20
C HIS A 504 -10.24 -39.18 -29.67
N VAL A 505 -10.87 -39.95 -28.77
CA VAL A 505 -11.64 -41.15 -29.15
C VAL A 505 -12.82 -40.78 -30.04
N LEU A 506 -13.51 -39.68 -29.75
CA LEU A 506 -14.61 -39.15 -30.56
C LEU A 506 -14.15 -38.56 -31.92
N LEU A 507 -12.84 -38.39 -32.13
CA LEU A 507 -12.22 -37.90 -33.36
C LEU A 507 -11.61 -39.02 -34.23
N GLY A 508 -11.71 -40.30 -33.82
CA GLY A 508 -11.41 -41.46 -34.67
C GLY A 508 -9.92 -41.78 -34.88
N SER A 509 -9.00 -41.15 -34.14
CA SER A 509 -7.56 -41.41 -34.25
C SER A 509 -7.13 -42.57 -33.33
N SER A 510 -6.83 -43.74 -33.90
CA SER A 510 -6.53 -44.97 -33.16
C SER A 510 -5.11 -45.05 -32.56
N TYR A 511 -4.17 -44.18 -32.95
CA TYR A 511 -2.78 -44.23 -32.45
C TYR A 511 -2.47 -43.20 -31.34
N LEU A 512 -3.16 -42.05 -31.27
CA LEU A 512 -3.01 -41.07 -30.16
C LEU A 512 -3.81 -41.44 -28.91
N SER A 513 -4.80 -42.33 -29.03
CA SER A 513 -5.72 -42.68 -27.93
C SER A 513 -5.04 -43.53 -26.84
N LEU A 514 -4.08 -44.38 -27.22
CA LEU A 514 -3.36 -45.25 -26.28
C LEU A 514 -2.27 -44.47 -25.52
N SER A 515 -1.57 -43.55 -26.19
CA SER A 515 -0.50 -42.76 -25.58
C SER A 515 -1.03 -41.74 -24.58
N ALA A 516 -2.16 -41.08 -24.87
CA ALA A 516 -2.83 -40.17 -23.94
C ALA A 516 -3.37 -40.91 -22.71
N LEU A 517 -3.93 -42.11 -22.90
CA LEU A 517 -4.41 -42.96 -21.80
C LEU A 517 -3.27 -43.46 -20.91
N LEU A 518 -2.16 -43.92 -21.51
CA LEU A 518 -0.95 -44.32 -20.78
C LEU A 518 -0.32 -43.15 -20.04
N THR A 519 -0.27 -41.97 -20.64
CA THR A 519 0.27 -40.76 -20.00
C THR A 519 -0.59 -40.36 -18.80
N GLY A 520 -1.92 -40.41 -18.92
CA GLY A 520 -2.83 -40.20 -17.80
C GLY A 520 -2.65 -41.21 -16.66
N LEU A 521 -2.45 -42.50 -16.99
CA LEU A 521 -2.22 -43.56 -16.00
C LEU A 521 -0.85 -43.44 -15.31
N ILE A 522 0.20 -43.08 -16.04
CA ILE A 522 1.54 -42.85 -15.49
C ILE A 522 1.53 -41.63 -14.54
N LEU A 523 0.86 -40.55 -14.92
CA LEU A 523 0.72 -39.37 -14.07
C LEU A 523 -0.10 -39.65 -12.81
N ALA A 524 -1.15 -40.45 -12.91
CA ALA A 524 -1.91 -40.93 -11.75
C ALA A 524 -1.02 -41.80 -10.82
N ALA A 525 -0.20 -42.70 -11.38
CA ALA A 525 0.71 -43.53 -10.60
C ALA A 525 1.81 -42.71 -9.90
N VAL A 526 2.41 -41.72 -10.58
CA VAL A 526 3.44 -40.82 -10.00
C VAL A 526 2.85 -39.95 -8.88
N ALA A 527 1.64 -39.42 -9.07
CA ALA A 527 0.96 -38.60 -8.08
C ALA A 527 0.59 -39.38 -6.80
N VAL A 528 0.30 -40.69 -6.92
CA VAL A 528 0.03 -41.57 -5.78
C VAL A 528 1.31 -42.01 -5.05
N SER A 529 2.43 -42.12 -5.78
CA SER A 529 3.67 -42.72 -5.26
C SER A 529 4.65 -41.71 -4.62
N ALA A 530 4.54 -40.41 -4.94
CA ALA A 530 5.51 -39.39 -4.51
C ALA A 530 4.83 -38.07 -4.06
N PRO A 531 4.26 -38.02 -2.83
CA PRO A 531 3.56 -36.85 -2.30
C PRO A 531 4.46 -35.64 -2.00
N SER A 532 5.79 -35.77 -2.12
CA SER A 532 6.78 -34.71 -1.90
C SER A 532 7.13 -33.88 -3.14
N LEU A 533 6.65 -34.27 -4.33
CA LEU A 533 6.86 -33.49 -5.56
C LEU A 533 5.87 -32.32 -5.63
N THR A 534 6.37 -31.12 -5.91
CA THR A 534 5.51 -29.95 -6.11
C THR A 534 4.69 -30.12 -7.39
N ALA A 535 3.46 -29.61 -7.39
CA ALA A 535 2.54 -29.71 -8.53
C ALA A 535 3.15 -29.19 -9.85
N LEU A 536 4.07 -28.22 -9.77
CA LEU A 536 4.81 -27.67 -10.90
C LEU A 536 5.75 -28.70 -11.53
N THR A 537 6.43 -29.50 -10.70
CA THR A 537 7.38 -30.53 -11.17
C THR A 537 6.63 -31.67 -11.87
N ILE A 538 5.47 -32.06 -11.33
CA ILE A 538 4.60 -33.07 -11.94
C ILE A 538 4.06 -32.57 -13.29
N ALA A 539 3.66 -31.29 -13.37
CA ALA A 539 3.19 -30.67 -14.61
C ALA A 539 4.29 -30.56 -15.68
N GLN A 540 5.53 -30.25 -15.29
CA GLN A 540 6.67 -30.18 -16.22
C GLN A 540 7.04 -31.56 -16.78
N ILE A 541 7.02 -32.61 -15.93
CA ILE A 541 7.27 -33.99 -16.38
C ILE A 541 6.14 -34.44 -17.32
N ALA A 542 4.87 -34.16 -16.97
CA ALA A 542 3.72 -34.44 -17.83
C ALA A 542 3.85 -33.79 -19.21
N TRP A 543 4.26 -32.53 -19.23
CA TRP A 543 4.41 -31.75 -20.45
C TRP A 543 5.58 -32.27 -21.30
N GLY A 544 6.71 -32.61 -20.70
CA GLY A 544 7.86 -33.23 -21.38
C GLY A 544 7.51 -34.57 -22.03
N ILE A 545 6.73 -35.41 -21.34
CA ILE A 545 6.27 -36.70 -21.88
C ILE A 545 5.30 -36.49 -23.04
N CYS A 546 4.33 -35.57 -22.91
CA CYS A 546 3.42 -35.23 -24.01
C CYS A 546 4.16 -34.67 -25.23
N LEU A 547 5.17 -33.83 -25.02
CA LEU A 547 5.99 -33.25 -26.10
C LEU A 547 6.76 -34.35 -26.85
N LEU A 548 7.41 -35.27 -26.13
CA LEU A 548 8.13 -36.40 -26.74
C LEU A 548 7.20 -37.32 -27.54
N ILE A 549 5.99 -37.59 -27.03
CA ILE A 549 4.98 -38.41 -27.72
C ILE A 549 4.43 -37.70 -28.97
N THR A 550 4.34 -36.38 -28.96
CA THR A 550 3.81 -35.59 -30.08
C THR A 550 4.85 -35.42 -31.20
N LEU A 551 6.14 -35.44 -30.85
CA LEU A 551 7.24 -35.31 -31.82
C LEU A 551 7.60 -36.63 -32.54
N GLY A 552 7.11 -37.78 -32.06
CA GLY A 552 7.36 -39.10 -32.63
C GLY A 552 8.49 -39.85 -31.95
#